data_AF-A0A7C4VTK0-F1
#
_entry.id   AF-A0A7C4VTK0-F1
#
_cell.length_a   1.000
_cell.length_b   1.000
_cell.length_c   1.000
_cell.angle_alpha   90.00
_cell.angle_beta   90.00
_cell.angle_gamma   90.00
#
_symmetry.space_group_name_H-M   'P 1'
#
loop_
_entity.id
_entity.type
_entity.pdbx_description
1 polymer ?
#
loop_
_entity_poly.entity_id
_entity_poly.type
_entity_poly.pdbx_seq_one_letter_code
_entity_poly.pdbx_strand_id
1 'polypeptide(L)' 'MMGKIIVTLTDDVERKLREMIKTRYGNKKGALSIIVEEALKNYLAKKTKETEQTLG' A
#
# COMPACT_ATOMS: atom_id res chain seq x y z
N MET A 1 5.62 -7.90 15.77
CA MET A 1 6.53 -6.72 15.69
C MET A 1 6.29 -6.01 14.37
N MET A 2 6.39 -4.68 14.30
CA MET A 2 6.30 -3.94 13.02
C MET A 2 7.68 -3.84 12.37
N GLY A 3 7.82 -4.36 11.15
CA GLY A 3 9.01 -4.16 10.32
C GLY A 3 8.98 -2.81 9.60
N LYS A 4 10.14 -2.28 9.26
CA LYS A 4 10.27 -1.10 8.38
C LYS A 4 10.81 -1.54 7.03
N ILE A 5 10.16 -1.12 5.96
CA ILE A 5 10.61 -1.33 4.59
C ILE A 5 10.83 0.04 3.96
N ILE A 6 11.98 0.22 3.31
CA ILE A 6 12.28 1.43 2.53
C ILE A 6 12.17 1.05 1.06
N VAL A 7 11.33 1.76 0.32
CA VAL A 7 11.12 1.54 -1.12
C VAL A 7 11.29 2.85 -1.86
N THR A 8 11.71 2.76 -3.11
CA THR A 8 11.74 3.91 -4.02
C THR A 8 10.55 3.81 -4.97
N LEU A 9 9.83 4.91 -5.14
CA LEU A 9 8.70 5.02 -6.07
C LEU A 9 9.04 6.07 -7.13
N THR A 10 8.46 5.94 -8.31
CA THR A 10 8.51 7.01 -9.30
C THR A 10 7.78 8.25 -8.77
N ASP A 11 8.21 9.43 -9.21
CA ASP A 11 7.67 10.73 -8.77
C ASP A 11 6.14 10.80 -8.97
N ASP A 12 5.65 10.30 -10.10
CA ASP A 12 4.23 10.34 -10.43
C ASP A 12 3.37 9.49 -9.47
N VAL A 13 3.87 8.32 -9.05
CA VAL A 13 3.18 7.43 -8.11
C VAL A 13 3.21 8.02 -6.71
N GLU A 14 4.37 8.52 -6.28
CA GLU A 14 4.56 9.15 -4.98
C GLU A 14 3.65 10.36 -4.81
N ARG A 15 3.63 11.24 -5.82
CA ARG A 15 2.80 12.45 -5.83
C ARG A 15 1.31 12.12 -5.73
N LYS A 16 0.81 11.21 -6.57
CA LYS A 16 -0.60 10.77 -6.56
C LYS A 16 -0.98 10.16 -5.20
N LEU A 17 -0.10 9.36 -4.61
CA LEU A 17 -0.33 8.75 -3.30
C LEU A 17 -0.46 9.83 -2.21
N ARG A 18 0.44 10.82 -2.19
CA ARG A 18 0.38 11.91 -1.21
C ARG A 18 -0.84 12.80 -1.38
N GLU A 19 -1.21 13.14 -2.62
CA GLU A 19 -2.41 13.93 -2.93
C GLU A 19 -3.67 13.20 -2.42
N MET A 20 -3.79 11.91 -2.69
CA MET A 20 -4.92 11.10 -2.22
C MET A 20 -4.97 11.01 -0.68
N ILE A 21 -3.82 10.83 -0.02
CA ILE A 21 -3.74 10.83 1.45
C ILE A 21 -4.22 12.16 2.03
N LYS A 22 -3.77 13.29 1.48
CA LYS A 22 -4.18 14.62 1.93
C LYS A 22 -5.70 14.79 1.81
N THR A 23 -6.29 14.37 0.70
CA THR A 23 -7.75 14.47 0.49
C THR A 23 -8.54 13.57 1.44
N ARG A 24 -8.08 12.34 1.68
CA ARG A 24 -8.84 11.33 2.44
C ARG A 24 -8.63 11.40 3.95
N TYR A 25 -7.44 11.79 4.41
CA TYR A 25 -7.05 11.75 5.82
C TYR A 25 -6.62 13.11 6.39
N GLY A 26 -6.57 14.17 5.57
CA GLY A 26 -6.07 15.48 5.98
C GLY A 26 -4.63 15.40 6.50
N ASN A 27 -4.39 15.99 7.67
CA ASN A 27 -3.08 16.04 8.32
C ASN A 27 -2.84 14.91 9.34
N LYS A 28 -3.54 13.77 9.21
CA LYS A 28 -3.42 12.66 10.16
C LYS A 28 -2.02 12.04 10.12
N LYS A 29 -1.31 12.06 11.26
CA LYS A 29 -0.02 11.37 11.43
C LYS A 29 -0.19 9.87 11.17
N GLY A 30 0.71 9.31 10.37
CA GLY A 30 0.73 7.87 10.04
C GLY A 30 -0.21 7.44 8.90
N ALA A 31 -0.95 8.35 8.26
CA ALA A 31 -1.86 8.01 7.17
C ALA A 31 -1.16 7.31 5.98
N LEU A 32 0.09 7.68 5.69
CA LEU A 32 0.90 7.02 4.66
C LEU A 32 1.13 5.54 4.97
N SER A 33 1.55 5.22 6.19
CA SER A 33 1.78 3.84 6.62
C SER A 33 0.50 3.01 6.59
N ILE A 34 -0.63 3.61 7.00
CA ILE A 34 -1.94 2.93 6.98
C ILE A 34 -2.34 2.55 5.55
N ILE A 35 -2.25 3.50 4.60
CA ILE A 35 -2.63 3.25 3.22
C ILE A 35 -1.69 2.24 2.56
N VAL A 36 -0.38 2.37 2.77
CA VAL A 36 0.60 1.45 2.18
C VAL A 36 0.37 0.03 2.69
N GLU A 37 0.11 -0.13 4.00
CA GLU A 37 -0.23 -1.42 4.60
C GLU A 37 -1.53 -2.01 4.00
N GLU A 38 -2.59 -1.20 3.84
CA GLU A 38 -3.85 -1.64 3.24
C GLU A 38 -3.66 -2.08 1.77
N ALA A 39 -2.91 -1.31 0.99
CA ALA A 39 -2.60 -1.63 -0.40
C ALA A 39 -1.80 -2.94 -0.52
N LEU A 40 -0.79 -3.14 0.34
CA LEU A 40 0.00 -4.35 0.38
C LEU A 40 -0.82 -5.58 0.78
N LYS A 41 -1.69 -5.46 1.79
CA LYS A 41 -2.61 -6.55 2.18
C LYS A 41 -3.52 -6.96 1.03
N ASN A 42 -4.10 -5.99 0.33
CA ASN A 42 -4.96 -6.25 -0.82
C ASN A 42 -4.20 -6.89 -1.99
N TYR A 43 -2.98 -6.45 -2.25
CA TYR A 43 -2.13 -7.03 -3.29
C TYR A 43 -1.76 -8.48 -2.98
N LEU A 44 -1.27 -8.74 -1.77
CA LEU A 44 -0.89 -10.09 -1.33
C LEU A 44 -2.08 -11.04 -1.31
N ALA A 45 -3.24 -10.60 -0.81
CA ALA A 45 -4.46 -11.41 -0.80
C ALA A 45 -4.91 -11.82 -2.22
N LYS A 46 -4.77 -10.92 -3.21
CA LYS A 46 -5.04 -11.26 -4.61
C LYS A 46 -4.05 -12.30 -5.13
N LYS A 47 -2.75 -12.13 -4.85
CA LYS A 47 -1.69 -13.04 -5.31
C LYS A 47 -1.78 -14.43 -4.69
N THR A 48 -2.16 -14.56 -3.42
CA THR A 48 -2.38 -15.87 -2.78
C THR A 48 -3.49 -16.65 -3.49
N LYS A 49 -4.63 -16.00 -3.76
CA LYS A 49 -5.76 -16.62 -4.46
C LYS A 49 -5.43 -17.06 -5.88
N GLU A 50 -4.62 -16.28 -6.59
CA GLU A 50 -4.14 -16.63 -7.94
C GLU A 50 -3.23 -17.87 -7.90
N THR A 51 -2.39 -17.98 -6.88
CA THR A 51 -1.43 -19.09 -6.71
C THR A 51 -2.16 -20.40 -6.38
N GLU A 52 -3.20 -20.34 -5.54
CA GLU A 52 -4.03 -21.50 -5.17
C GLU A 52 -4.87 -22.03 -6.35
N GLN A 53 -5.27 -21.18 -7.29
CA GLN A 53 -6.03 -21.58 -8.49
C GLN A 53 -5.17 -22.20 -9.59
N THR A 54 -3.86 -21.95 -9.60
CA THR A 54 -2.91 -22.57 -10.55
C THR A 54 -2.36 -23.92 -10.08
N LEU A 55 -2.63 -24.32 -8.84
CA LEU A 55 -2.16 -25.57 -8.23
C LEU A 55 -3.30 -26.57 -7.91
N GLY A 56 -4.54 -26.21 -8.25
CA GLY A 56 -5.76 -27.02 -8.05
C GLY A 56 -6.31 -27.60 -9.34
#